data_AF-A0A6V6YXX9-F1
#
_entry.id   AF-A0A6V6YXX9-F1
#
_cell.length_a   1.000
_cell.length_b   1.000
_cell.length_c   1.000
_cell.angle_alpha   90.00
_cell.angle_beta   90.00
_cell.angle_gamma   90.00
#
_symmetry.space_group_name_H-M   'P 1'
#
loop_
_entity.id
_entity.type
_entity.pdbx_description
1 polymer ?
#
loop_
_entity_poly.entity_id
_entity_poly.type
_entity_poly.pdbx_seq_one_letter_code
_entity_poly.pdbx_strand_id
1 'polypeptide(L)'
;MSRHFTDWFVTGQEELNVYSDLFYGRKMFPDLVMKHKETNKVIVFDAKFKKMRSIKKDVDRSDFYQIHSYIQYYQPNVLFGGLLYPFSESINTVKAHSKSLFGNENNPHSFIVDGIFIKIDMTMPNIMQSEKEFLLRIEELISMATIFND
;
A
#
# COMPACT_ATOMS: atom_id res chain seq x y z
N MET A 1 -7.62 -2.20 -9.86
CA MET A 1 -7.71 -1.05 -8.92
C MET A 1 -8.70 0.04 -9.37
N SER A 2 -8.40 0.88 -10.37
CA SER A 2 -9.24 2.05 -10.74
C SER A 2 -10.68 1.72 -11.15
N ARG A 3 -10.89 0.59 -11.82
CA ARG A 3 -12.24 0.09 -12.20
C ARG A 3 -13.04 -0.46 -11.02
N HIS A 4 -12.35 -0.86 -9.95
CA HIS A 4 -12.95 -1.53 -8.80
C HIS A 4 -13.28 -0.51 -7.69
N PHE A 5 -12.35 0.40 -7.41
CA PHE A 5 -12.53 1.45 -6.40
C PHE A 5 -13.04 2.74 -7.04
N THR A 6 -14.33 2.77 -7.39
CA THR A 6 -14.94 3.88 -8.12
C THR A 6 -14.99 5.19 -7.34
N ASP A 7 -14.97 5.14 -6.01
CA ASP A 7 -14.99 6.33 -5.14
C ASP A 7 -13.59 6.90 -4.88
N TRP A 8 -12.57 6.32 -5.54
CA TRP A 8 -11.17 6.68 -5.39
C TRP A 8 -10.58 7.13 -6.72
N PHE A 9 -9.86 8.24 -6.71
CA PHE A 9 -8.92 8.55 -7.77
C PHE A 9 -7.67 7.70 -7.57
N VAL A 10 -7.37 6.84 -8.54
CA VAL A 10 -6.21 5.94 -8.50
C VAL A 10 -5.17 6.46 -9.49
N THR A 11 -3.99 6.83 -8.99
CA THR A 11 -2.91 7.46 -9.76
C THR A 11 -1.60 6.72 -9.53
N GLY A 12 -0.78 6.56 -10.57
CA GLY A 12 0.54 5.91 -10.46
C GLY A 12 1.70 6.76 -10.99
N GLN A 13 1.48 8.06 -11.17
CA GLN A 13 2.47 9.01 -11.68
C GLN A 13 2.47 10.31 -10.85
N GLU A 14 2.15 10.20 -9.57
CA GLU A 14 2.13 11.38 -8.70
C GLU A 14 3.58 11.78 -8.36
N GLU A 15 3.99 12.95 -8.85
CA GLU A 15 5.27 13.56 -8.50
C GLU A 15 5.09 14.46 -7.27
N LEU A 16 5.78 14.13 -6.19
CA LEU A 16 5.79 14.92 -4.96
C LEU A 16 7.10 15.69 -4.87
N ASN A 17 7.02 17.02 -4.99
CA ASN A 17 8.17 17.90 -4.80
C ASN A 17 8.25 18.30 -3.32
N VAL A 18 9.27 17.79 -2.61
CA VAL A 18 9.52 18.15 -1.20
C VAL A 18 10.70 19.10 -1.07
N TYR A 19 10.52 20.11 -0.22
CA TYR A 19 11.51 21.15 0.05
C TYR A 19 12.03 21.85 -1.21
N SER A 20 11.15 22.20 -2.15
CA SER A 20 11.49 22.72 -3.49
C SER A 20 12.48 23.89 -3.49
N ASP A 21 12.47 24.72 -2.45
CA ASP A 21 13.31 25.92 -2.35
C ASP A 21 14.63 25.68 -1.60
N LEU A 22 14.90 24.46 -1.13
CA LEU A 22 16.08 24.12 -0.33
C LEU A 22 17.06 23.24 -1.11
N PHE A 23 18.36 23.35 -0.81
CA PHE A 23 19.41 22.63 -1.54
C PHE A 23 19.30 21.10 -1.49
N TYR A 24 18.60 20.57 -0.48
CA TYR A 24 18.35 19.13 -0.30
C TYR A 24 16.95 18.70 -0.79
N GLY A 25 16.19 19.63 -1.36
CA GLY A 25 14.91 19.36 -2.01
C GLY A 25 15.02 18.24 -3.03
N ARG A 26 13.94 17.46 -3.15
CA ARG A 26 13.91 16.28 -4.01
C ARG A 26 12.50 15.91 -4.42
N LYS A 27 12.45 15.10 -5.46
CA LYS A 27 11.22 14.46 -5.93
C LYS A 27 11.04 13.12 -5.24
N MET A 28 9.79 12.82 -4.90
CA MET A 28 9.33 11.52 -4.43
C MET A 28 8.28 11.01 -5.41
N PHE A 29 8.31 9.71 -5.69
CA PHE A 29 7.46 9.06 -6.68
C PHE A 29 6.87 7.78 -6.07
N PRO A 30 5.69 7.86 -5.43
CA PRO A 30 4.95 6.67 -5.06
C PRO A 30 4.44 5.95 -6.30
N ASP A 31 4.47 4.62 -6.31
CA ASP A 31 3.99 3.83 -7.45
C ASP A 31 2.46 3.88 -7.59
N LEU A 32 1.74 4.01 -6.48
CA LEU A 32 0.29 4.05 -6.48
C LEU A 32 -0.24 4.91 -5.33
N VAL A 33 -1.05 5.91 -5.66
CA VAL A 33 -1.76 6.75 -4.71
C VAL A 33 -3.25 6.68 -5.01
N MET A 34 -4.04 6.32 -4.01
CA MET A 34 -5.50 6.37 -4.06
C MET A 34 -5.98 7.53 -3.20
N LYS A 35 -6.76 8.45 -3.77
CA LYS A 35 -7.36 9.58 -3.06
C LYS A 35 -8.87 9.46 -3.10
N HIS A 36 -9.51 9.44 -1.94
CA HIS A 36 -10.97 9.41 -1.86
C HIS A 36 -11.54 10.70 -2.45
N LYS A 37 -12.57 10.58 -3.29
CA LYS A 37 -13.12 11.70 -4.07
C LYS A 37 -13.74 12.80 -3.20
N GLU A 38 -14.26 12.43 -2.02
CA GLU A 38 -15.03 13.35 -1.18
C GLU A 38 -14.37 13.69 0.16
N THR A 39 -13.58 12.77 0.72
CA THR A 39 -13.07 12.88 2.10
C THR A 39 -11.60 13.26 2.15
N ASN A 40 -10.93 13.38 1.00
CA ASN A 40 -9.49 13.60 0.86
C ASN A 40 -8.61 12.54 1.54
N LYS A 41 -9.18 11.42 1.99
CA LYS A 41 -8.43 10.30 2.56
C LYS A 41 -7.50 9.70 1.52
N VAL A 42 -6.31 9.29 1.93
CA VAL A 42 -5.25 8.81 1.04
C VAL A 42 -4.85 7.40 1.41
N ILE A 43 -4.60 6.57 0.40
CA ILE A 43 -3.91 5.29 0.54
C ILE A 43 -2.70 5.35 -0.40
N VAL A 44 -1.54 4.95 0.09
CA VAL A 44 -0.31 5.00 -0.70
C VAL A 44 0.38 3.64 -0.72
N PHE A 45 0.80 3.21 -1.90
CA PHE A 45 1.54 1.99 -2.08
C PHE A 45 2.80 2.20 -2.90
N ASP A 46 3.76 1.32 -2.64
CA ASP A 46 5.01 1.20 -3.36
C ASP A 46 5.16 -0.28 -3.75
N ALA A 47 5.18 -0.55 -5.06
CA ALA A 47 5.10 -1.87 -5.64
C ALA A 47 6.49 -2.41 -5.98
N LYS A 48 6.68 -3.71 -5.80
CA LYS A 48 7.99 -4.35 -6.01
C LYS A 48 7.87 -5.56 -6.92
N PHE A 49 8.77 -5.63 -7.90
CA PHE A 49 8.86 -6.74 -8.86
C PHE A 49 9.77 -7.89 -8.37
N LYS A 50 9.84 -8.12 -7.05
CA LYS A 50 10.60 -9.22 -6.44
C LYS A 50 9.67 -10.19 -5.72
N LYS A 51 10.02 -11.47 -5.75
CA LYS A 51 9.23 -12.55 -5.16
C LYS A 51 9.17 -12.42 -3.63
N MET A 52 7.97 -12.43 -3.06
CA MET A 52 7.74 -12.42 -1.62
C MET A 52 7.41 -13.83 -1.10
N ARG A 53 8.23 -14.32 -0.17
CA ARG A 53 8.08 -15.60 0.55
C ARG A 53 7.70 -15.39 2.02
N SER A 54 7.33 -14.18 2.40
CA SER A 54 6.94 -13.84 3.79
C SER A 54 8.05 -14.04 4.82
N ILE A 55 9.32 -13.86 4.43
CA ILE A 55 10.47 -13.87 5.34
C ILE A 55 11.10 -12.48 5.41
N LYS A 56 11.62 -12.10 6.59
CA LYS A 56 12.12 -10.74 6.88
C LYS A 56 13.05 -10.17 5.80
N LYS A 57 13.89 -11.01 5.20
CA LYS A 57 14.87 -10.60 4.17
C LYS A 57 14.25 -10.19 2.83
N ASP A 58 12.97 -10.45 2.60
CA ASP A 58 12.31 -10.10 1.34
C ASP A 58 11.88 -8.62 1.32
N VAL A 59 11.74 -7.99 2.49
CA VAL A 59 11.48 -6.55 2.63
C VAL A 59 12.82 -5.83 2.72
N ASP A 60 13.18 -5.07 1.69
CA ASP A 60 14.44 -4.31 1.72
C ASP A 60 14.29 -3.10 2.62
N ARG A 61 15.38 -2.76 3.30
CA ARG A 61 15.43 -1.59 4.18
C ARG A 61 15.13 -0.29 3.44
N SER A 62 15.55 -0.17 2.18
CA SER A 62 15.26 0.99 1.33
C SER A 62 13.77 1.11 1.04
N ASP A 63 13.13 0.02 0.60
CA ASP A 63 11.69 -0.04 0.32
C ASP A 63 10.90 0.32 1.57
N PHE A 64 11.30 -0.25 2.71
CA PHE A 64 10.70 0.02 4.01
C PHE A 64 10.74 1.52 4.34
N TYR A 65 11.87 2.20 4.22
CA TYR A 65 11.89 3.65 4.52
C TYR A 65 11.21 4.51 3.46
N GLN A 66 11.24 4.09 2.20
CA GLN A 66 10.60 4.80 1.10
C GLN A 66 9.09 4.90 1.33
N ILE A 67 8.41 3.77 1.56
CA ILE A 67 6.95 3.77 1.81
C ILE A 67 6.59 4.57 3.06
N HIS A 68 7.39 4.49 4.13
CA HIS A 68 7.14 5.26 5.35
C HIS A 68 7.30 6.78 5.13
N SER A 69 8.20 7.20 4.25
CA SER A 69 8.34 8.61 3.87
C SER A 69 7.09 9.12 3.15
N TYR A 70 6.49 8.28 2.29
CA TYR A 70 5.25 8.62 1.59
C TYR A 70 4.04 8.67 2.54
N ILE A 71 3.92 7.68 3.44
CA ILE A 71 2.89 7.70 4.49
C ILE A 71 2.99 8.99 5.30
N GLN A 72 4.20 9.36 5.72
CA GLN A 72 4.44 10.58 6.50
C GLN A 72 4.07 11.85 5.72
N TYR A 73 4.33 11.89 4.41
CA TYR A 73 3.99 13.03 3.56
C TYR A 73 2.48 13.27 3.48
N TYR A 74 1.66 12.21 3.44
CA TYR A 74 0.20 12.31 3.34
C TYR A 74 -0.52 12.38 4.70
N GLN A 75 0.20 12.38 5.82
CA GLN A 75 -0.43 12.60 7.12
C GLN A 75 -1.05 14.01 7.23
N PRO A 76 -2.17 14.17 7.96
CA PRO A 76 -2.90 13.14 8.72
C PRO A 76 -3.96 12.39 7.89
N ASN A 77 -4.06 12.64 6.58
CA ASN A 77 -5.15 12.13 5.75
C ASN A 77 -4.95 10.70 5.24
N VAL A 78 -3.77 10.11 5.48
CA VAL A 78 -3.50 8.72 5.10
C VAL A 78 -4.30 7.74 5.95
N LEU A 79 -5.06 6.83 5.34
CA LEU A 79 -5.72 5.72 6.06
C LEU A 79 -4.69 4.65 6.40
N PHE A 80 -3.95 4.22 5.39
CA PHE A 80 -2.86 3.27 5.51
C PHE A 80 -1.93 3.39 4.31
N GLY A 81 -0.72 2.84 4.45
CA GLY A 81 0.15 2.62 3.31
C GLY A 81 0.79 1.25 3.35
N GLY A 82 1.41 0.85 2.25
CA GLY A 82 1.99 -0.48 2.20
C GLY A 82 2.86 -0.78 1.01
N LEU A 83 3.52 -1.93 1.09
CA LEU A 83 4.31 -2.49 0.01
C LEU A 83 3.50 -3.55 -0.72
N LEU A 84 3.50 -3.48 -2.06
CA LEU A 84 2.81 -4.46 -2.90
C LEU A 84 3.80 -5.42 -3.57
N TYR A 85 3.58 -6.72 -3.40
CA TYR A 85 4.47 -7.76 -3.92
C TYR A 85 3.74 -8.84 -4.74
N PRO A 86 4.40 -9.46 -5.74
CA PRO A 86 4.00 -10.78 -6.22
C PRO A 86 4.37 -11.84 -5.17
N PHE A 87 3.36 -12.40 -4.51
CA PHE A 87 3.54 -13.44 -3.51
C PHE A 87 3.65 -14.81 -4.15
N SER A 88 4.59 -15.62 -3.66
CA SER A 88 4.75 -17.00 -4.12
C SER A 88 4.04 -18.05 -3.27
N GLU A 89 3.47 -17.62 -2.15
CA GLU A 89 2.71 -18.40 -1.19
C GLU A 89 1.48 -17.60 -0.76
N SER A 90 0.51 -18.26 -0.13
CA SER A 90 -0.66 -17.57 0.43
C SER A 90 -0.22 -16.53 1.46
N ILE A 91 -0.84 -15.36 1.41
CA ILE A 91 -0.54 -14.24 2.30
C ILE A 91 -1.10 -14.53 3.70
N ASN A 92 -0.25 -14.38 4.72
CA ASN A 92 -0.68 -14.40 6.11
C ASN A 92 -0.84 -12.96 6.61
N THR A 93 -2.06 -12.44 6.51
CA THR A 93 -2.39 -11.06 6.87
C THR A 93 -2.12 -10.74 8.35
N VAL A 94 -2.25 -11.72 9.25
CA VAL A 94 -1.94 -11.56 10.69
C VAL A 94 -0.47 -11.17 10.92
N LYS A 95 0.44 -11.65 10.07
CA LYS A 95 1.87 -11.33 10.17
C LYS A 95 2.31 -10.19 9.25
N ALA A 96 1.49 -9.84 8.27
CA ALA A 96 1.85 -8.90 7.22
C ALA A 96 1.21 -7.51 7.40
N HIS A 97 0.13 -7.41 8.19
CA HIS A 97 -0.61 -6.17 8.41
C HIS A 97 -0.43 -5.69 9.84
N SER A 98 0.07 -4.46 9.99
CA SER A 98 0.16 -3.75 11.26
C SER A 98 -0.97 -2.75 11.36
N LYS A 99 -1.65 -2.72 12.51
CA LYS A 99 -2.70 -1.73 12.82
C LYS A 99 -2.15 -0.33 13.09
N SER A 100 -0.85 -0.22 13.35
CA SER A 100 -0.17 1.04 13.67
C SER A 100 1.17 1.16 12.99
N LEU A 101 1.60 2.40 12.73
CA LEU A 101 2.86 2.66 12.05
C LEU A 101 4.01 2.33 13.00
N PHE A 102 4.99 1.56 12.52
CA PHE A 102 6.11 1.06 13.32
C PHE A 102 5.72 0.21 14.54
N GLY A 103 4.46 -0.23 14.66
CA GLY A 103 3.94 -0.90 15.85
C GLY A 103 3.72 0.05 17.04
N ASN A 104 3.72 1.37 16.82
CA ASN A 104 3.47 2.37 17.86
C ASN A 104 1.98 2.74 17.89
N GLU A 105 1.26 2.34 18.94
CA GLU A 105 -0.18 2.58 19.10
C GLU A 105 -0.57 4.07 19.07
N ASN A 106 0.36 4.98 19.35
CA ASN A 106 0.13 6.43 19.23
C ASN A 106 0.09 6.93 17.78
N ASN A 107 0.41 6.08 16.80
CA ASN A 107 0.34 6.37 15.38
C ASN A 107 -0.64 5.40 14.71
N PRO A 108 -1.95 5.76 14.65
CA PRO A 108 -3.01 4.84 14.24
C PRO A 108 -3.02 4.52 12.73
N HIS A 109 -2.08 5.07 11.96
CA HIS A 109 -1.98 4.81 10.53
C HIS A 109 -1.43 3.40 10.30
N SER A 110 -2.21 2.55 9.63
CA SER A 110 -1.82 1.15 9.41
C SER A 110 -0.72 1.02 8.34
N PHE A 111 0.10 -0.02 8.48
CA PHE A 111 1.12 -0.40 7.51
C PHE A 111 0.91 -1.84 7.06
N ILE A 112 0.87 -2.10 5.75
CA ILE A 112 0.66 -3.45 5.21
C ILE A 112 1.76 -3.89 4.25
N VAL A 113 2.00 -5.20 4.21
CA VAL A 113 2.69 -5.88 3.12
C VAL A 113 1.69 -6.84 2.49
N ASP A 114 1.19 -6.51 1.30
CA ASP A 114 0.15 -7.28 0.61
C ASP A 114 0.50 -7.41 -0.88
N GLY A 115 -0.34 -8.05 -1.67
CA GLY A 115 -0.21 -8.14 -3.11
C GLY A 115 -0.93 -9.35 -3.68
N ILE A 116 -0.54 -9.75 -4.89
CA ILE A 116 -1.22 -10.81 -5.63
C ILE A 116 -0.41 -12.09 -5.51
N PHE A 117 -1.09 -13.18 -5.17
CA PHE A 117 -0.49 -14.51 -5.22
C PHE A 117 -0.36 -14.97 -6.67
N ILE A 118 0.88 -15.24 -7.11
CA ILE A 118 1.19 -15.63 -8.49
C ILE A 118 2.21 -16.76 -8.49
N LYS A 119 1.91 -17.81 -9.26
CA LYS A 119 2.85 -18.88 -9.63
C LYS A 119 2.97 -19.00 -11.14
N ILE A 120 4.10 -19.52 -11.60
CA ILE A 120 4.45 -19.57 -13.02
C ILE A 120 3.51 -20.45 -13.84
N ASP A 121 2.88 -21.43 -13.20
CA ASP A 121 1.98 -22.44 -13.77
C ASP A 121 0.50 -22.07 -13.64
N MET A 122 0.17 -20.88 -13.14
CA MET A 122 -1.21 -20.44 -13.00
C MET A 122 -1.87 -20.16 -14.35
N THR A 123 -3.11 -20.59 -14.49
CA THR A 123 -3.96 -20.21 -15.62
C THR A 123 -4.47 -18.78 -15.46
N MET A 124 -4.87 -18.14 -16.56
CA MET A 124 -5.48 -16.81 -16.51
C MET A 124 -6.68 -16.71 -15.55
N PRO A 125 -7.63 -17.67 -15.51
CA PRO A 125 -8.67 -17.71 -14.48
C PRO A 125 -8.15 -17.69 -13.05
N ASN A 126 -7.05 -18.40 -12.75
CA ASN A 126 -6.47 -18.40 -11.41
C ASN A 126 -5.84 -17.04 -11.07
N ILE A 127 -5.16 -16.40 -12.03
CA ILE A 127 -4.59 -15.06 -11.85
C ILE A 127 -5.70 -14.04 -11.58
N MET A 128 -6.80 -14.09 -12.34
CA MET A 128 -7.95 -13.21 -12.13
C MET A 128 -8.59 -13.42 -10.75
N GLN A 129 -8.67 -14.66 -10.28
CA GLN A 129 -9.17 -14.97 -8.95
C GLN A 129 -8.24 -14.43 -7.86
N SER A 130 -6.92 -14.57 -8.01
CA SER A 130 -5.95 -13.99 -7.06
C SER A 130 -5.95 -12.46 -7.05
N GLU A 131 -6.18 -11.82 -8.21
CA GLU A 131 -6.42 -10.37 -8.27
C GLU A 131 -7.70 -10.00 -7.50
N LYS A 132 -8.80 -10.74 -7.70
CA LYS A 132 -10.06 -10.49 -6.99
C LYS A 132 -9.89 -10.62 -5.46
N GLU A 133 -9.18 -11.64 -5.00
CA GLU A 133 -8.89 -11.83 -3.57
C GLU A 133 -8.06 -10.68 -2.99
N PHE A 134 -7.09 -10.17 -3.77
CA PHE A 134 -6.34 -8.97 -3.39
C PHE A 134 -7.24 -7.74 -3.28
N LEU A 135 -8.10 -7.50 -4.27
CA LEU A 135 -9.04 -6.37 -4.25
C LEU A 135 -9.97 -6.42 -3.02
N LEU A 136 -10.52 -7.60 -2.70
CA LEU A 136 -11.37 -7.78 -1.53
C LEU A 136 -10.65 -7.48 -0.21
N ARG A 137 -9.37 -7.87 -0.07
CA ARG A 137 -8.58 -7.52 1.13
C ARG A 137 -8.38 -6.01 1.25
N ILE A 138 -8.09 -5.32 0.15
CA ILE A 138 -7.95 -3.87 0.15
C ILE A 138 -9.28 -3.18 0.51
N GLU A 139 -10.40 -3.67 -0.01
CA GLU A 139 -11.74 -3.18 0.33
C GLU A 139 -12.06 -3.34 1.83
N GLU A 140 -11.74 -4.51 2.39
CA GLU A 140 -11.92 -4.79 3.83
C GLU A 140 -11.08 -3.84 4.70
N LEU A 141 -9.84 -3.58 4.30
CA LEU A 141 -8.95 -2.63 5.00
C LEU A 141 -9.49 -1.19 4.94
N ILE A 142 -10.04 -0.77 3.80
CA ILE A 142 -10.67 0.56 3.66
C ILE A 142 -11.88 0.68 4.58
N SER A 143 -12.75 -0.34 4.59
CA SER A 143 -13.94 -0.36 5.46
C SER A 143 -13.56 -0.28 6.94
N MET A 144 -12.61 -1.11 7.39
CA MET A 144 -12.12 -1.07 8.77
C MET A 144 -11.51 0.30 9.11
N ALA A 145 -10.64 0.83 8.27
CA ALA A 145 -9.99 2.11 8.54
C ALA A 145 -10.98 3.29 8.60
N THR A 146 -12.13 3.19 7.93
CA THR A 146 -13.16 4.23 7.95
C THR A 146 -13.96 4.17 9.26
N ILE A 147 -14.34 2.98 9.73
CA ILE A 147 -15.09 2.78 10.99
C ILE A 147 -14.33 3.32 12.21
N PHE A 148 -13.00 3.22 12.23
CA PHE A 148 -12.19 3.67 13.38
C PHE A 148 -11.78 5.15 13.33
N ASN A 149 -12.13 5.89 12.26
CA ASN A 149 -11.75 7.28 12.07
C ASN A 149 -12.95 8.26 12.12
N ASP A 150 -14.15 7.76 12.38
CA ASP A 150 -15.39 8.51 12.69
C ASP A 150 -15.68 8.47 14.20
#